data_AF-A0A841WLL1-F1
#
_entry.id   AF-A0A841WLL1-F1
#
_cell.length_a   1.000
_cell.length_b   1.000
_cell.length_c   1.000
_cell.angle_alpha   90.00
_cell.angle_beta   90.00
_cell.angle_gamma   90.00
#
_symmetry.space_group_name_H-M   'P 1'
#
loop_
_entity.id
_entity.type
_entity.pdbx_description
1 polymer ?
#
loop_
_entity_poly.entity_id
_entity_poly.type
_entity_poly.pdbx_seq_one_letter_code
_entity_poly.pdbx_strand_id
1 'polypeptide(L)'
;MLTLDRETTSAPSYSILNSSIKETFTAIDRFEWQAVDEILQMREQQLYREASYKTFEQYCQAELSAWGGYRRINQLLGAKKVKDTADELGEHIKNERQARSLLRLVKEPEKLKAAVAIALEENPSPSESDFAAAANKVVPRVPCEKTTEPMVPKIEEPVVGEIEEPIVPKTNAVTVTSPSHHRHGESGTIEADPPNYWQQIVTFADGSRELINNADLDASSVPYSTERTYPAEYAEAIAQLKQQHQQELERLEQELRIGLQTEATQAAQQQVTEQLTALQNLFGQQKEENIQLQQRLFELEGLRQLELENQRLQRRIQQLERAVEEPPANRRDKKGERFKEQENTFPPSPLPFTPEFIDLRSLALEPPLENAQECLRLMGIALGNLASAMNNTQALQAAALILGSEPTPSAIAYRMEQLQFVPQAVSEIRQVLRTPGCRWIDFWSVAQQYEVIKSDYWAELSTEETQLIAALEEAATEPHTDELVTQKAQVITNFEEVSTEPPTDEPTTHQTEVTTLIEEASTEPPSIGFGSIVAYADPYYTLYNARGEVVEDLGEEVIVAWDHWKDQGKKTSRYFKNELRFWQGKNN
;
A
#
# COMPACT_ATOMS: atom_id res chain seq x y z
N MET A 1 -0.16 -37.68 -8.00
CA MET A 1 0.29 -37.85 -6.61
C MET A 1 1.78 -38.11 -6.65
N LEU A 2 2.58 -37.21 -6.06
CA LEU A 2 3.98 -37.46 -5.74
C LEU A 2 4.00 -37.89 -4.27
N THR A 3 4.15 -39.19 -4.03
CA THR A 3 4.36 -39.73 -2.68
C THR A 3 5.76 -39.32 -2.23
N LEU A 4 5.84 -38.33 -1.35
CA LEU A 4 7.06 -37.97 -0.63
C LEU A 4 7.08 -38.76 0.67
N ASP A 5 7.96 -39.74 0.73
CA ASP A 5 8.33 -40.46 1.95
C ASP A 5 8.81 -39.45 3.00
N ARG A 6 8.01 -39.25 4.05
CA ARG A 6 8.35 -38.38 5.19
C ARG A 6 9.22 -39.13 6.17
N GLU A 7 10.51 -39.23 5.87
CA GLU A 7 11.53 -39.53 6.86
C GLU A 7 12.62 -38.46 6.78
N THR A 8 12.60 -37.56 7.76
CA THR A 8 13.48 -36.39 8.06
C THR A 8 12.80 -35.03 7.89
N THR A 9 12.23 -34.53 8.99
CA THR A 9 11.85 -33.12 9.19
C THR A 9 13.10 -32.26 9.33
N SER A 10 13.80 -32.01 8.22
CA SER A 10 14.64 -30.82 8.11
C SER A 10 13.71 -29.60 7.97
N ALA A 11 14.02 -28.50 8.66
CA ALA A 11 13.29 -27.25 8.54
C ALA A 11 13.07 -26.89 7.05
N PRO A 12 11.86 -26.48 6.62
CA PRO A 12 11.60 -26.17 5.22
C PRO A 12 12.58 -25.08 4.79
N SER A 13 13.40 -25.40 3.79
CA SER A 13 14.36 -24.45 3.25
C SER A 13 13.60 -23.33 2.53
N TYR A 14 13.45 -22.19 3.19
CA TYR A 14 12.79 -21.01 2.64
C TYR A 14 13.41 -20.54 1.31
N SER A 15 14.67 -20.91 1.03
CA SER A 15 15.30 -20.62 -0.26
C SER A 15 14.71 -21.45 -1.41
N ILE A 16 14.36 -22.71 -1.17
CA ILE A 16 13.71 -23.61 -2.14
C ILE A 16 12.25 -23.16 -2.37
N LEU A 17 11.57 -22.74 -1.31
CA LEU A 17 10.21 -22.18 -1.43
C LEU A 17 10.24 -20.87 -2.22
N ASN A 18 11.16 -19.96 -1.92
CA ASN A 18 11.29 -18.69 -2.63
C ASN A 18 11.71 -18.86 -4.10
N SER A 19 12.55 -19.85 -4.43
CA SER A 19 12.88 -20.14 -5.83
C SER A 19 11.66 -20.71 -6.57
N SER A 20 10.94 -21.65 -5.95
CA SER A 20 9.69 -22.21 -6.50
C SER A 20 8.63 -21.11 -6.71
N ILE A 21 8.45 -20.21 -5.75
CA ILE A 21 7.52 -19.07 -5.86
C ILE A 21 7.93 -18.15 -7.03
N LYS A 22 9.22 -17.81 -7.15
CA LYS A 22 9.72 -17.02 -8.28
C LYS A 22 9.53 -17.73 -9.62
N GLU A 23 9.76 -19.04 -9.67
CA GLU A 23 9.50 -19.86 -10.85
C GLU A 23 8.01 -19.87 -11.21
N THR A 24 7.12 -19.93 -10.23
CA THR A 24 5.67 -19.85 -10.47
C THR A 24 5.25 -18.48 -10.99
N PHE A 25 5.73 -17.37 -10.40
CA PHE A 25 5.42 -16.03 -10.90
C PHE A 25 5.97 -15.81 -12.31
N THR A 26 7.21 -16.22 -12.58
CA THR A 26 7.75 -16.10 -13.95
C THR A 26 7.02 -17.00 -14.96
N ALA A 27 6.47 -18.14 -14.54
CA ALA A 27 5.63 -18.97 -15.39
C ALA A 27 4.26 -18.32 -15.64
N ILE A 28 3.67 -17.68 -14.63
CA ILE A 28 2.43 -16.91 -14.76
C ILE A 28 2.65 -15.73 -15.71
N ASP A 29 3.71 -14.94 -15.53
CA ASP A 29 4.02 -13.82 -16.42
C ASP A 29 4.14 -14.30 -17.87
N ARG A 30 4.90 -15.37 -18.12
CA ARG A 30 5.04 -15.95 -19.47
C ARG A 30 3.69 -16.39 -20.04
N PHE A 31 2.85 -17.00 -19.22
CA PHE A 31 1.51 -17.42 -19.62
C PHE A 31 0.63 -16.22 -19.96
N GLU A 32 0.66 -15.14 -19.17
CA GLU A 32 -0.08 -13.91 -19.44
C GLU A 32 0.34 -13.28 -20.76
N TRP A 33 1.65 -13.13 -20.99
CA TRP A 33 2.19 -12.62 -22.25
C TRP A 33 1.73 -13.47 -23.45
N GLN A 34 1.80 -14.80 -23.33
CA GLN A 34 1.33 -15.70 -24.38
C GLN A 34 -0.19 -15.59 -24.58
N ALA A 35 -0.96 -15.47 -23.49
CA ALA A 35 -2.40 -15.40 -23.57
C ALA A 35 -2.87 -14.11 -24.23
N VAL A 36 -2.25 -12.98 -23.88
CA VAL A 36 -2.53 -11.67 -24.48
C VAL A 36 -2.22 -11.70 -25.98
N ASP A 37 -1.07 -12.24 -26.38
CA ASP A 37 -0.70 -12.35 -27.79
C ASP A 37 -1.70 -13.21 -28.59
N GLU A 38 -2.10 -14.36 -28.05
CA GLU A 38 -3.08 -15.24 -28.71
C GLU A 38 -4.48 -14.62 -28.79
N ILE A 39 -4.89 -13.86 -27.78
CA ILE A 39 -6.14 -13.08 -27.77
C ILE A 39 -6.09 -11.99 -28.86
N LEU A 40 -4.96 -11.30 -29.02
CA LEU A 40 -4.76 -10.31 -30.07
C LEU A 40 -4.82 -10.94 -31.47
N GLN A 41 -4.12 -12.06 -31.67
CA GLN A 41 -4.18 -12.81 -32.93
C GLN A 41 -5.62 -13.25 -33.27
N MET A 42 -6.39 -13.72 -32.28
CA MET A 42 -7.82 -14.04 -32.46
C MET A 42 -8.64 -12.85 -32.93
N ARG A 43 -8.38 -11.65 -32.39
CA ARG A 43 -9.07 -10.41 -32.75
C ARG A 43 -8.71 -9.98 -34.18
N GLU A 44 -7.43 -9.92 -34.49
CA GLU A 44 -6.91 -9.46 -35.78
C GLU A 44 -7.33 -10.37 -36.93
N GLN A 45 -7.31 -11.68 -36.69
CA GLN A 45 -7.67 -12.69 -37.68
C GLN A 45 -9.19 -12.95 -37.74
N GLN A 46 -9.98 -12.23 -36.94
CA GLN A 46 -11.44 -12.30 -36.91
C GLN A 46 -12.03 -13.70 -36.67
N LEU A 47 -11.29 -14.59 -36.00
CA LEU A 47 -11.68 -15.98 -35.77
C LEU A 47 -12.94 -16.13 -34.90
N TYR A 48 -13.28 -15.11 -34.11
CA TYR A 48 -14.54 -15.05 -33.37
C TYR A 48 -15.78 -15.14 -34.28
N ARG A 49 -15.66 -14.75 -35.56
CA ARG A 49 -16.74 -14.90 -36.55
C ARG A 49 -16.96 -16.36 -36.95
N GLU A 50 -15.90 -17.18 -37.01
CA GLU A 50 -16.02 -18.62 -37.26
C GLU A 50 -16.76 -19.32 -36.13
N ALA A 51 -16.64 -18.80 -34.90
CA ALA A 51 -17.38 -19.23 -33.73
C ALA A 51 -18.79 -18.61 -33.61
N SER A 52 -19.31 -17.97 -34.67
CA SER A 52 -20.64 -17.35 -34.78
C SER A 52 -20.88 -16.06 -33.96
N TYR A 53 -19.83 -15.41 -33.46
CA TYR A 53 -19.94 -14.12 -32.76
C TYR A 53 -19.84 -12.94 -33.74
N LYS A 54 -20.71 -11.94 -33.55
CA LYS A 54 -20.75 -10.74 -34.42
C LYS A 54 -19.63 -9.75 -34.11
N THR A 55 -19.30 -9.60 -32.83
CA THR A 55 -18.22 -8.72 -32.36
C THR A 55 -17.28 -9.49 -31.44
N PHE A 56 -16.02 -9.06 -31.40
CA PHE A 56 -15.01 -9.62 -30.51
C PHE A 56 -15.37 -9.43 -29.04
N GLU A 57 -15.98 -8.31 -28.68
CA GLU A 57 -16.43 -8.01 -27.32
C GLU A 57 -17.49 -9.00 -26.84
N GLN A 58 -18.45 -9.38 -27.70
CA GLN A 58 -19.43 -10.42 -27.40
C GLN A 58 -18.77 -11.78 -27.17
N TYR A 59 -17.71 -12.09 -27.92
CA TYR A 59 -16.93 -13.32 -27.73
C TYR A 59 -16.23 -13.30 -26.36
N CYS A 60 -15.54 -12.21 -26.01
CA CYS A 60 -14.88 -12.07 -24.70
C CYS A 60 -15.88 -12.20 -23.54
N GLN A 61 -17.04 -11.56 -23.65
CA GLN A 61 -18.06 -11.58 -22.61
C GLN A 61 -18.82 -12.91 -22.49
N ALA A 62 -18.74 -13.80 -23.48
CA ALA A 62 -19.41 -15.09 -23.45
C ALA A 62 -18.46 -16.24 -23.11
N GLU A 63 -17.23 -16.20 -23.61
CA GLU A 63 -16.27 -17.30 -23.50
C GLU A 63 -15.22 -17.04 -22.42
N LEU A 64 -14.64 -15.83 -22.36
CA LEU A 64 -13.58 -15.52 -21.39
C LEU A 64 -14.14 -15.28 -19.98
N SER A 65 -15.25 -14.56 -19.85
CA SER A 65 -15.82 -14.23 -18.54
C SER A 65 -16.63 -15.35 -17.87
N ALA A 66 -17.24 -16.27 -18.63
CA ALA A 66 -18.17 -17.27 -18.08
C ALA A 66 -17.54 -18.65 -17.83
N TRP A 67 -16.45 -19.03 -18.53
CA TRP A 67 -15.92 -20.41 -18.48
C TRP A 67 -14.38 -20.51 -18.46
N GLY A 68 -13.65 -19.41 -18.21
CA GLY A 68 -12.18 -19.43 -18.23
C GLY A 68 -11.60 -19.69 -19.63
N GLY A 69 -12.26 -19.13 -20.67
CA GLY A 69 -12.23 -19.50 -22.08
C GLY A 69 -10.92 -19.42 -22.88
N TYR A 70 -9.75 -19.39 -22.25
CA TYR A 70 -8.48 -19.40 -22.96
C TYR A 70 -8.26 -20.69 -23.78
N ARG A 71 -8.81 -21.82 -23.33
CA ARG A 71 -8.76 -23.10 -24.07
C ARG A 71 -9.42 -23.02 -25.45
N ARG A 72 -10.51 -22.24 -25.58
CA ARG A 72 -11.26 -22.13 -26.83
C ARG A 72 -10.47 -21.33 -27.88
N ILE A 73 -9.73 -20.31 -27.45
CA ILE A 73 -8.81 -19.54 -28.28
C ILE A 73 -7.74 -20.45 -28.89
N ASN A 74 -7.08 -21.24 -28.05
CA ASN A 74 -6.05 -22.20 -28.47
C ASN A 74 -6.56 -23.22 -29.48
N GLN A 75 -7.80 -23.67 -29.30
CA GLN A 75 -8.48 -24.57 -30.22
C GLN A 75 -8.72 -23.95 -31.60
N LEU A 76 -9.21 -22.70 -31.65
CA LEU A 76 -9.50 -22.01 -32.90
C LEU A 76 -8.20 -21.62 -33.64
N LEU A 77 -7.21 -21.11 -32.92
CA LEU A 77 -5.87 -20.83 -33.47
C LEU A 77 -5.20 -22.11 -33.97
N GLY A 78 -5.33 -23.21 -33.22
CA GLY A 78 -4.86 -24.53 -33.66
C GLY A 78 -5.54 -24.98 -34.96
N ALA A 79 -6.88 -24.90 -35.01
CA ALA A 79 -7.62 -25.26 -36.22
C ALA A 79 -7.19 -24.43 -37.43
N LYS A 80 -6.96 -23.12 -37.24
CA LYS A 80 -6.43 -22.26 -38.28
C LYS A 80 -5.03 -22.69 -38.74
N LYS A 81 -4.11 -23.00 -37.81
CA LYS A 81 -2.79 -23.54 -38.15
C LYS A 81 -2.88 -24.82 -38.98
N VAL A 82 -3.84 -25.70 -38.69
CA VAL A 82 -4.09 -26.91 -39.50
C VAL A 82 -4.59 -26.55 -40.90
N LYS A 83 -5.52 -25.60 -41.04
CA LYS A 83 -6.01 -25.14 -42.36
C LYS A 83 -4.86 -24.52 -43.17
N ASP A 84 -4.10 -23.63 -42.55
CA ASP A 84 -3.00 -22.91 -43.20
C ASP A 84 -1.87 -23.87 -43.63
N THR A 85 -1.59 -24.92 -42.84
CA THR A 85 -0.56 -25.94 -43.21
C THR A 85 -1.03 -27.00 -44.20
N ALA A 86 -2.35 -27.16 -44.35
CA ALA A 86 -2.95 -28.04 -45.36
C ALA A 86 -3.01 -27.40 -46.76
N ASP A 87 -2.71 -26.11 -46.88
CA ASP A 87 -2.87 -25.30 -48.09
C ASP A 87 -4.27 -25.47 -48.73
N GLU A 88 -4.34 -25.80 -50.02
CA GLU A 88 -5.58 -25.98 -50.80
C GLU A 88 -6.53 -27.03 -50.19
N LEU A 89 -5.98 -28.06 -49.53
CA LEU A 89 -6.78 -29.10 -48.87
C LEU A 89 -7.42 -28.62 -47.56
N GLY A 90 -6.97 -27.47 -47.03
CA GLY A 90 -7.47 -26.87 -45.80
C GLY A 90 -8.93 -26.39 -45.90
N GLU A 91 -9.42 -26.06 -47.11
CA GLU A 91 -10.80 -25.62 -47.33
C GLU A 91 -11.85 -26.69 -46.99
N HIS A 92 -11.44 -27.98 -47.03
CA HIS A 92 -12.31 -29.10 -46.67
C HIS A 92 -12.49 -29.27 -45.16
N ILE A 93 -11.68 -28.59 -44.34
CA ILE A 93 -11.77 -28.59 -42.89
C ILE A 93 -12.65 -27.38 -42.49
N LYS A 94 -13.91 -27.63 -42.16
CA LYS A 94 -14.88 -26.56 -41.86
C LYS A 94 -14.81 -26.12 -40.41
N ASN A 95 -14.76 -27.08 -39.49
CA ASN A 95 -14.89 -26.85 -38.06
C ASN A 95 -13.61 -27.15 -37.29
N GLU A 96 -13.44 -26.47 -36.16
CA GLU A 96 -12.35 -26.71 -35.22
C GLU A 96 -12.27 -28.17 -34.76
N ARG A 97 -13.42 -28.83 -34.56
CA ARG A 97 -13.47 -30.24 -34.16
C ARG A 97 -12.86 -31.19 -35.20
N GLN A 98 -13.05 -30.92 -36.50
CA GLN A 98 -12.43 -31.71 -37.57
C GLN A 98 -10.91 -31.54 -37.58
N ALA A 99 -10.42 -30.34 -37.23
CA ALA A 99 -8.98 -30.04 -37.17
C ALA A 99 -8.28 -30.66 -35.94
N ARG A 100 -9.00 -30.98 -34.86
CA ARG A 100 -8.41 -31.46 -33.58
C ARG A 100 -7.51 -32.68 -33.73
N SER A 101 -7.94 -33.66 -34.52
CA SER A 101 -7.19 -34.91 -34.73
C SER A 101 -5.94 -34.70 -35.60
N LEU A 102 -5.95 -33.65 -36.42
CA LEU A 102 -4.89 -33.28 -37.36
C LEU A 102 -3.84 -32.33 -36.73
N LEU A 103 -4.15 -31.68 -35.60
CA LEU A 103 -3.24 -30.75 -34.90
C LEU A 103 -1.83 -31.32 -34.65
N ARG A 104 -1.74 -32.61 -34.35
CA ARG A 104 -0.45 -33.29 -34.11
C ARG A 104 0.42 -33.40 -35.37
N LEU A 105 -0.20 -33.38 -36.55
CA LEU A 105 0.47 -33.50 -37.85
C LEU A 105 0.90 -32.13 -38.39
N VAL A 106 0.58 -31.03 -37.72
CA VAL A 106 0.98 -29.66 -38.13
C VAL A 106 2.50 -29.50 -38.21
N LYS A 107 3.26 -30.25 -37.39
CA LYS A 107 4.73 -30.27 -37.44
C LYS A 107 5.27 -31.04 -38.67
N GLU A 108 4.44 -31.83 -39.33
CA GLU A 108 4.77 -32.69 -40.47
C GLU A 108 3.78 -32.45 -41.63
N PRO A 109 3.92 -31.34 -42.37
CA PRO A 109 2.89 -30.88 -43.31
C PRO A 109 2.57 -31.88 -44.42
N GLU A 110 3.55 -32.67 -44.87
CA GLU A 110 3.33 -33.72 -45.89
C GLU A 110 2.41 -34.84 -45.38
N LYS A 111 2.55 -35.24 -44.12
CA LYS A 111 1.70 -36.26 -43.49
C LYS A 111 0.30 -35.72 -43.22
N LEU A 112 0.21 -34.43 -42.90
CA LEU A 112 -1.08 -33.74 -42.74
C LEU A 112 -1.85 -33.71 -44.06
N LYS A 113 -1.20 -33.31 -45.16
CA LYS A 113 -1.81 -33.32 -46.51
C LYS A 113 -2.23 -34.74 -46.93
N ALA A 114 -1.39 -35.73 -46.68
CA ALA A 114 -1.73 -37.13 -46.96
C ALA A 114 -2.95 -37.60 -46.14
N ALA A 115 -3.03 -37.26 -44.85
CA ALA A 115 -4.18 -37.61 -44.01
C ALA A 115 -5.48 -36.95 -44.51
N VAL A 116 -5.42 -35.69 -44.95
CA VAL A 116 -6.59 -35.00 -45.50
C VAL A 116 -7.01 -35.59 -46.85
N ALA A 117 -6.04 -35.93 -47.72
CA ALA A 117 -6.32 -36.58 -49.00
C ALA A 117 -6.98 -37.96 -48.82
N ILE A 118 -6.47 -38.80 -47.91
CA ILE A 118 -7.07 -40.11 -47.59
C ILE A 118 -8.50 -39.95 -47.08
N ALA A 119 -8.75 -38.95 -46.21
CA ALA A 119 -10.10 -38.71 -45.72
C ALA A 119 -11.07 -38.27 -46.84
N LEU A 120 -10.61 -37.50 -47.81
CA LEU A 120 -11.39 -37.04 -48.96
C LEU A 120 -11.64 -38.13 -50.01
N GLU A 121 -10.66 -39.02 -50.22
CA GLU A 121 -10.83 -40.20 -51.09
C GLU A 121 -11.85 -41.18 -50.52
N GLU A 122 -11.85 -41.38 -49.19
CA GLU A 122 -12.80 -42.27 -48.52
C GLU A 122 -14.19 -41.65 -48.41
N ASN A 123 -14.28 -40.34 -48.14
CA ASN A 123 -15.54 -39.60 -48.06
C ASN A 123 -15.41 -38.19 -48.66
N PRO A 124 -16.19 -37.83 -49.71
CA PRO A 124 -16.16 -36.49 -50.32
C PRO A 124 -16.64 -35.36 -49.39
N SER A 125 -17.32 -35.70 -48.29
CA SER A 125 -17.67 -34.77 -47.20
C SER A 125 -17.22 -35.33 -45.84
N PRO A 126 -15.92 -35.22 -45.50
CA PRO A 126 -15.34 -35.93 -44.36
C PRO A 126 -15.84 -35.39 -43.01
N SER A 127 -16.20 -36.31 -42.12
CA SER A 127 -16.63 -36.03 -40.74
C SER A 127 -15.44 -36.05 -39.76
N GLU A 128 -15.69 -35.73 -38.48
CA GLU A 128 -14.65 -35.74 -37.44
C GLU A 128 -13.97 -37.11 -37.29
N SER A 129 -14.73 -38.20 -37.41
CA SER A 129 -14.22 -39.57 -37.32
C SER A 129 -13.34 -39.93 -38.50
N ASP A 130 -13.64 -39.42 -39.69
CA ASP A 130 -12.94 -39.76 -40.93
C ASP A 130 -11.54 -39.15 -40.92
N PHE A 131 -11.42 -37.89 -40.50
CA PHE A 131 -10.12 -37.25 -40.28
C PHE A 131 -9.33 -37.93 -39.17
N ALA A 132 -9.98 -38.39 -38.09
CA ALA A 132 -9.30 -39.13 -37.03
C ALA A 132 -8.78 -40.49 -37.50
N ALA A 133 -9.57 -41.23 -38.29
CA ALA A 133 -9.19 -42.51 -38.88
C ALA A 133 -8.03 -42.33 -39.86
N ALA A 134 -8.11 -41.35 -40.77
CA ALA A 134 -7.05 -41.04 -41.71
C ALA A 134 -5.76 -40.58 -41.01
N ALA A 135 -5.87 -39.72 -39.99
CA ALA A 135 -4.72 -39.32 -39.19
C ALA A 135 -4.07 -40.52 -38.48
N ASN A 136 -4.85 -41.47 -37.98
CA ASN A 136 -4.35 -42.69 -37.35
C ASN A 136 -3.72 -43.68 -38.34
N LYS A 137 -4.17 -43.70 -39.60
CA LYS A 137 -3.52 -44.47 -40.68
C LYS A 137 -2.13 -43.92 -41.02
N VAL A 138 -1.99 -42.59 -41.07
CA VAL A 138 -0.70 -41.95 -41.39
C VAL A 138 0.26 -41.97 -40.18
N VAL A 139 -0.26 -41.71 -38.98
CA VAL A 139 0.50 -41.77 -37.73
C VAL A 139 -0.33 -42.45 -36.64
N PRO A 140 -0.11 -43.75 -36.36
CA PRO A 140 -0.83 -44.47 -35.31
C PRO A 140 -0.65 -43.80 -33.95
N ARG A 141 -1.74 -43.70 -33.17
CA ARG A 141 -1.65 -43.33 -31.76
C ARG A 141 -1.19 -44.56 -30.98
N VAL A 142 -0.06 -44.47 -30.29
CA VAL A 142 0.27 -45.42 -29.23
C VAL A 142 -0.78 -45.27 -28.14
N PRO A 143 -1.47 -46.35 -27.71
CA PRO A 143 -2.39 -46.27 -26.58
C PRO A 143 -1.64 -45.72 -25.37
N CYS A 144 -2.18 -44.69 -24.73
CA CYS A 144 -1.68 -44.27 -23.44
C CYS A 144 -1.95 -45.43 -22.48
N GLU A 145 -0.90 -46.14 -22.07
CA GLU A 145 -0.99 -47.14 -21.01
C GLU A 145 -1.59 -46.42 -19.80
N LYS A 146 -2.80 -46.85 -19.39
CA LYS A 146 -3.31 -46.49 -18.09
C LYS A 146 -2.31 -47.08 -17.11
N THR A 147 -1.64 -46.23 -16.35
CA THR A 147 -0.81 -46.62 -15.21
C THR A 147 -1.65 -47.50 -14.30
N THR A 148 -1.54 -48.82 -14.47
CA THR A 148 -1.86 -49.78 -13.42
C THR A 148 -0.80 -49.57 -12.36
N GLU A 149 -1.22 -48.95 -11.26
CA GLU A 149 -0.42 -48.87 -10.04
C GLU A 149 0.07 -50.28 -9.64
N PRO A 150 1.31 -50.40 -9.13
CA PRO A 150 1.92 -51.68 -8.85
C PRO A 150 1.24 -52.38 -7.66
N MET A 151 1.09 -53.69 -7.82
CA MET A 151 0.57 -54.64 -6.84
C MET A 151 1.20 -54.44 -5.45
N VAL A 152 0.35 -54.15 -4.46
CA VAL A 152 0.69 -54.30 -3.03
C VAL A 152 0.83 -55.81 -2.73
N PRO A 153 1.88 -56.25 -2.03
CA PRO A 153 2.04 -57.66 -1.65
C PRO A 153 0.98 -58.09 -0.65
N LYS A 154 0.44 -59.28 -0.92
CA LYS A 154 -0.44 -60.07 -0.07
C LYS A 154 0.26 -60.30 1.28
N ILE A 155 -0.22 -59.66 2.35
CA ILE A 155 0.21 -59.98 3.72
C ILE A 155 -0.67 -61.12 4.23
N GLU A 156 0.01 -62.11 4.78
CA GLU A 156 -0.48 -63.37 5.31
C GLU A 156 -1.38 -63.16 6.53
N GLU A 157 -2.48 -63.90 6.59
CA GLU A 157 -3.34 -64.03 7.76
C GLU A 157 -2.59 -64.73 8.91
N PRO A 158 -2.68 -64.25 10.16
CA PRO A 158 -2.48 -65.08 11.33
C PRO A 158 -3.82 -65.44 12.00
N VAL A 159 -4.13 -66.73 11.92
CA VAL A 159 -4.60 -67.62 13.02
C VAL A 159 -5.56 -67.01 14.07
N VAL A 160 -6.83 -67.39 13.88
CA VAL A 160 -7.84 -67.81 14.87
C VAL A 160 -7.55 -67.55 16.35
N GLY A 161 -8.36 -66.68 16.97
CA GLY A 161 -8.69 -66.67 18.39
C GLY A 161 -10.18 -66.94 18.58
N GLU A 162 -10.50 -67.79 19.55
CA GLU A 162 -11.80 -68.41 19.85
C GLU A 162 -12.93 -67.39 20.06
N ILE A 163 -14.10 -67.70 19.51
CA ILE A 163 -15.35 -66.96 19.72
C ILE A 163 -15.95 -67.43 21.06
N GLU A 164 -16.00 -66.55 22.06
CA GLU A 164 -16.94 -66.68 23.18
C GLU A 164 -18.37 -66.45 22.67
N GLU A 165 -19.27 -67.36 23.02
CA GLU A 165 -20.69 -67.32 22.66
C GLU A 165 -21.38 -66.05 23.23
N PRO A 166 -21.98 -65.18 22.39
CA PRO A 166 -22.78 -64.08 22.89
C PRO A 166 -24.25 -64.53 23.04
N ILE A 167 -24.69 -64.47 24.30
CA ILE A 167 -26.02 -64.13 24.81
C ILE A 167 -27.11 -63.96 23.72
N VAL A 168 -28.07 -64.88 23.75
CA VAL A 168 -29.30 -64.95 22.94
C VAL A 168 -29.94 -63.57 22.71
N PRO A 169 -29.92 -63.04 21.47
CA PRO A 169 -30.73 -61.91 21.07
C PRO A 169 -32.19 -62.36 20.87
N LYS A 170 -33.13 -61.44 21.10
CA LYS A 170 -34.56 -61.65 20.81
C LYS A 170 -34.71 -62.15 19.37
N THR A 171 -35.20 -63.38 19.21
CA THR A 171 -35.48 -63.98 17.91
C THR A 171 -36.62 -63.20 17.24
N ASN A 172 -36.28 -62.42 16.22
CA ASN A 172 -37.29 -61.80 15.36
C ASN A 172 -37.80 -62.89 14.41
N ALA A 173 -38.91 -63.50 14.80
CA ALA A 173 -39.64 -64.43 13.94
C ALA A 173 -40.28 -63.64 12.78
N VAL A 174 -40.12 -64.13 11.55
CA VAL A 174 -40.63 -63.51 10.32
C VAL A 174 -41.35 -64.56 9.49
N THR A 175 -42.46 -64.17 8.87
CA THR A 175 -43.27 -65.06 8.01
C THR A 175 -43.19 -64.59 6.56
N VAL A 176 -43.08 -65.54 5.63
CA VAL A 176 -43.07 -65.24 4.19
C VAL A 176 -44.50 -64.98 3.72
N THR A 177 -44.78 -63.73 3.37
CA THR A 177 -46.13 -63.24 2.99
C THR A 177 -46.38 -63.26 1.49
N SER A 178 -45.35 -63.45 0.67
CA SER A 178 -45.44 -63.45 -0.80
C SER A 178 -46.07 -64.74 -1.34
N PRO A 179 -47.24 -64.69 -2.02
CA PRO A 179 -47.92 -65.88 -2.56
C PRO A 179 -47.18 -66.51 -3.76
N SER A 180 -46.23 -65.79 -4.34
CA SER A 180 -45.34 -66.26 -5.41
C SER A 180 -44.12 -67.03 -4.92
N HIS A 181 -43.83 -67.00 -3.61
CA HIS A 181 -42.67 -67.69 -3.03
C HIS A 181 -43.02 -69.15 -2.68
N HIS A 182 -42.11 -70.11 -2.93
CA HIS A 182 -42.37 -71.54 -2.68
C HIS A 182 -42.60 -71.88 -1.20
N ARG A 183 -42.13 -71.01 -0.29
CA ARG A 183 -42.35 -71.09 1.18
C ARG A 183 -43.44 -70.16 1.71
N HIS A 184 -44.40 -69.77 0.88
CA HIS A 184 -45.48 -68.89 1.30
C HIS A 184 -46.20 -69.44 2.55
N GLY A 185 -46.30 -68.62 3.61
CA GLY A 185 -46.93 -68.98 4.88
C GLY A 185 -46.01 -69.68 5.90
N GLU A 186 -44.77 -69.99 5.55
CA GLU A 186 -43.79 -70.52 6.50
C GLU A 186 -43.14 -69.40 7.33
N SER A 187 -42.94 -69.67 8.62
CA SER A 187 -42.23 -68.78 9.54
C SER A 187 -40.79 -69.23 9.74
N GLY A 188 -39.87 -68.29 9.81
CA GLY A 188 -38.46 -68.50 10.10
C GLY A 188 -37.90 -67.42 11.02
N THR A 189 -36.63 -67.55 11.37
CA THR A 189 -35.90 -66.63 12.25
C THR A 189 -34.77 -65.94 11.50
N ILE A 190 -34.54 -64.66 11.79
CA ILE A 190 -33.39 -63.94 11.25
C ILE A 190 -32.30 -63.96 12.32
N GLU A 191 -31.23 -64.72 12.05
CA GLU A 191 -30.09 -64.87 12.96
C GLU A 191 -28.87 -64.06 12.52
N ALA A 192 -28.81 -63.67 11.24
CA ALA A 192 -27.65 -63.03 10.63
C ALA A 192 -27.97 -61.63 10.12
N ASP A 193 -26.95 -60.77 10.09
CA ASP A 193 -27.05 -59.43 9.52
C ASP A 193 -27.43 -59.50 8.02
N PRO A 194 -28.28 -58.57 7.55
CA PRO A 194 -28.75 -58.58 6.18
C PRO A 194 -27.59 -58.35 5.19
N PRO A 195 -27.45 -59.16 4.14
CA PRO A 195 -26.38 -58.99 3.14
C PRO A 195 -26.53 -57.73 2.30
N ASN A 196 -27.75 -57.21 2.15
CA ASN A 196 -28.02 -55.91 1.51
C ASN A 196 -29.35 -55.33 2.03
N TYR A 197 -29.70 -54.11 1.62
CA TYR A 197 -30.90 -53.43 2.14
C TYR A 197 -32.23 -54.06 1.68
N TRP A 198 -32.22 -54.89 0.64
CA TRP A 198 -33.42 -55.48 0.03
C TRP A 198 -33.65 -56.93 0.43
N GLN A 199 -32.69 -57.59 1.10
CA GLN A 199 -32.69 -59.03 1.30
C GLN A 199 -32.23 -59.41 2.71
N GLN A 200 -32.81 -60.47 3.24
CA GLN A 200 -32.49 -61.06 4.53
C GLN A 200 -32.24 -62.56 4.40
N ILE A 201 -31.39 -63.07 5.29
CA ILE A 201 -31.16 -64.50 5.43
C ILE A 201 -32.11 -65.00 6.50
N VAL A 202 -33.08 -65.82 6.10
CA VAL A 202 -34.09 -66.42 6.99
C VAL A 202 -33.73 -67.89 7.22
N THR A 203 -33.66 -68.28 8.49
CA THR A 203 -33.48 -69.68 8.91
C THR A 203 -34.83 -70.30 9.20
N PHE A 204 -35.20 -71.37 8.48
CA PHE A 204 -36.48 -72.06 8.63
C PHE A 204 -36.37 -73.25 9.60
N ALA A 205 -37.53 -73.75 10.05
CA ALA A 205 -37.61 -74.86 11.02
C ALA A 205 -37.01 -76.18 10.51
N ASP A 206 -36.83 -76.34 9.19
CA ASP A 206 -36.13 -77.46 8.55
C ASP A 206 -34.59 -77.32 8.60
N GLY A 207 -34.08 -76.22 9.17
CA GLY A 207 -32.66 -75.89 9.25
C GLY A 207 -32.09 -75.25 7.97
N SER A 208 -32.91 -75.02 6.96
CA SER A 208 -32.49 -74.36 5.72
C SER A 208 -32.31 -72.86 5.93
N ARG A 209 -31.27 -72.29 5.31
CA ARG A 209 -30.99 -70.84 5.31
C ARG A 209 -31.20 -70.32 3.90
N GLU A 210 -32.26 -69.54 3.69
CA GLU A 210 -32.57 -68.97 2.38
C GLU A 210 -32.49 -67.46 2.40
N LEU A 211 -32.12 -66.90 1.26
CA LEU A 211 -32.03 -65.46 1.04
C LEU A 211 -33.35 -64.98 0.42
N ILE A 212 -34.11 -64.21 1.18
CA ILE A 212 -35.47 -63.78 0.83
C ILE A 212 -35.50 -62.27 0.72
N ASN A 213 -36.24 -61.72 -0.26
CA ASN A 213 -36.39 -60.28 -0.36
C ASN A 213 -37.26 -59.75 0.79
N ASN A 214 -36.91 -58.59 1.33
CA ASN A 214 -37.62 -57.92 2.40
C ASN A 214 -39.08 -57.56 2.01
N ALA A 215 -39.37 -57.44 0.71
CA ALA A 215 -40.72 -57.24 0.19
C ALA A 215 -41.62 -58.50 0.30
N ASP A 216 -41.00 -59.68 0.41
CA ASP A 216 -41.70 -60.98 0.49
C ASP A 216 -41.91 -61.43 1.94
N LEU A 217 -41.43 -60.64 2.91
CA LEU A 217 -41.49 -60.88 4.35
C LEU A 217 -42.49 -59.94 5.03
N ASP A 218 -42.95 -60.28 6.25
CA ASP A 218 -43.82 -59.40 7.03
C ASP A 218 -43.09 -58.09 7.42
N ALA A 219 -43.54 -56.98 6.83
CA ALA A 219 -42.88 -55.66 6.85
C ALA A 219 -42.68 -55.06 8.25
N SER A 220 -43.35 -55.59 9.28
CA SER A 220 -43.27 -55.10 10.66
C SER A 220 -42.04 -55.61 11.43
N SER A 221 -41.41 -56.70 10.98
CA SER A 221 -40.32 -57.39 11.69
C SER A 221 -38.93 -57.16 11.08
N VAL A 222 -38.84 -56.43 9.95
CA VAL A 222 -37.60 -56.14 9.23
C VAL A 222 -37.11 -54.73 9.62
N PRO A 223 -36.07 -54.59 10.49
CA PRO A 223 -35.50 -53.28 10.78
C PRO A 223 -34.76 -52.74 9.55
N TYR A 224 -35.30 -51.71 8.92
CA TYR A 224 -34.60 -50.95 7.89
C TYR A 224 -33.54 -50.06 8.57
N SER A 225 -32.25 -50.42 8.50
CA SER A 225 -31.21 -49.45 8.79
C SER A 225 -31.06 -48.52 7.57
N THR A 226 -31.56 -47.29 7.69
CA THR A 226 -31.40 -46.24 6.67
C THR A 226 -29.94 -45.78 6.54
N GLU A 227 -29.12 -46.10 7.53
CA GLU A 227 -27.73 -45.69 7.63
C GLU A 227 -26.81 -46.86 7.30
N ARG A 228 -25.89 -46.65 6.36
CA ARG A 228 -24.75 -47.55 6.16
C ARG A 228 -23.86 -47.46 7.40
N THR A 229 -23.91 -48.49 8.24
CA THR A 229 -22.95 -48.67 9.32
C THR A 229 -21.61 -49.05 8.70
N TYR A 230 -20.75 -48.06 8.48
CA TYR A 230 -19.37 -48.30 8.08
C TYR A 230 -18.56 -48.84 9.27
N PRO A 231 -17.55 -49.67 9.04
CA PRO A 231 -16.57 -50.02 10.06
C PRO A 231 -15.97 -48.75 10.68
N ALA A 232 -15.64 -48.78 11.98
CA ALA A 232 -15.21 -47.61 12.75
C ALA A 232 -14.04 -46.85 12.10
N GLU A 233 -13.09 -47.58 11.51
CA GLU A 233 -11.93 -47.03 10.81
C GLU A 233 -12.32 -46.09 9.64
N TYR A 234 -13.35 -46.45 8.88
CA TYR A 234 -13.84 -45.61 7.78
C TYR A 234 -14.60 -44.40 8.28
N ALA A 235 -15.36 -44.54 9.37
CA ALA A 235 -16.07 -43.41 9.98
C ALA A 235 -15.09 -42.35 10.49
N GLU A 236 -14.00 -42.79 11.14
CA GLU A 236 -12.91 -41.92 11.60
C GLU A 236 -12.17 -41.26 10.44
N ALA A 237 -11.82 -42.01 9.39
CA ALA A 237 -11.17 -41.45 8.20
C ALA A 237 -12.04 -40.39 7.50
N ILE A 238 -13.35 -40.64 7.39
CA ILE A 238 -14.30 -39.67 6.81
C ILE A 238 -14.42 -38.43 7.69
N ALA A 239 -14.41 -38.58 9.02
CA ALA A 239 -14.46 -37.45 9.94
C ALA A 239 -13.19 -36.60 9.86
N GLN A 240 -12.01 -37.22 9.80
CA GLN A 240 -10.73 -36.53 9.63
C GLN A 240 -10.67 -35.77 8.30
N LEU A 241 -11.10 -36.39 7.19
CA LEU A 241 -11.16 -35.74 5.88
C LEU A 241 -12.10 -34.52 5.88
N LYS A 242 -13.28 -34.64 6.52
CA LYS A 242 -14.21 -33.51 6.64
C LYS A 242 -13.61 -32.36 7.44
N GLN A 243 -12.91 -32.68 8.54
CA GLN A 243 -12.25 -31.68 9.37
C GLN A 243 -11.12 -30.97 8.61
N GLN A 244 -10.28 -31.71 7.87
CA GLN A 244 -9.23 -31.14 7.05
C GLN A 244 -9.79 -30.21 5.97
N HIS A 245 -10.83 -30.64 5.25
CA HIS A 245 -11.48 -29.79 4.25
C HIS A 245 -12.10 -28.52 4.86
N GLN A 246 -12.70 -28.61 6.05
CA GLN A 246 -13.22 -27.42 6.74
C GLN A 246 -12.11 -26.42 7.06
N GLN A 247 -10.97 -26.91 7.58
CA GLN A 247 -9.81 -26.06 7.87
C GLN A 247 -9.21 -25.43 6.61
N GLU A 248 -9.14 -26.18 5.50
CA GLU A 248 -8.66 -25.65 4.21
C GLU A 248 -9.58 -24.57 3.65
N LEU A 249 -10.91 -24.75 3.75
CA LEU A 249 -11.87 -23.73 3.34
C LEU A 249 -11.75 -22.47 4.18
N GLU A 250 -11.69 -22.59 5.51
CA GLU A 250 -11.50 -21.45 6.40
C GLU A 250 -10.20 -20.69 6.09
N ARG A 251 -9.12 -21.42 5.83
CA ARG A 251 -7.84 -20.84 5.42
C ARG A 251 -7.95 -20.10 4.09
N LEU A 252 -8.55 -20.72 3.07
CA LEU A 252 -8.72 -20.10 1.75
C LEU A 252 -9.63 -18.87 1.82
N GLU A 253 -10.69 -18.89 2.63
CA GLU A 253 -11.53 -17.72 2.85
C GLU A 253 -10.77 -16.56 3.51
N GLN A 254 -9.89 -16.86 4.47
CA GLN A 254 -9.03 -15.84 5.08
C GLN A 254 -8.03 -15.28 4.08
N GLU A 255 -7.35 -16.13 3.30
CA GLU A 255 -6.42 -15.71 2.25
C GLU A 255 -7.12 -14.83 1.20
N LEU A 256 -8.36 -15.17 0.81
CA LEU A 256 -9.15 -14.38 -0.13
C LEU A 256 -9.55 -13.02 0.45
N ARG A 257 -9.96 -12.96 1.73
CA ARG A 257 -10.24 -11.69 2.41
C ARG A 257 -9.02 -10.78 2.46
N ILE A 258 -7.85 -11.33 2.79
CA ILE A 258 -6.59 -10.58 2.80
C ILE A 258 -6.27 -10.09 1.38
N GLY A 259 -6.38 -10.96 0.38
CA GLY A 259 -6.17 -10.60 -1.03
C GLY A 259 -7.03 -9.42 -1.48
N LEU A 260 -8.34 -9.47 -1.20
CA LEU A 260 -9.26 -8.37 -1.53
C LEU A 260 -8.90 -7.07 -0.80
N GLN A 261 -8.50 -7.14 0.46
CA GLN A 261 -8.05 -5.96 1.20
C GLN A 261 -6.77 -5.38 0.60
N THR A 262 -5.80 -6.22 0.20
CA THR A 262 -4.56 -5.75 -0.42
C THR A 262 -4.79 -5.14 -1.81
N GLU A 263 -5.72 -5.68 -2.59
CA GLU A 263 -6.07 -5.10 -3.89
C GLU A 263 -6.75 -3.73 -3.72
N ALA A 264 -7.67 -3.62 -2.75
CA ALA A 264 -8.32 -2.36 -2.43
C ALA A 264 -7.33 -1.29 -1.94
N THR A 265 -6.36 -1.65 -1.10
CA THR A 265 -5.32 -0.70 -0.65
C THR A 265 -4.37 -0.31 -1.78
N GLN A 266 -4.01 -1.24 -2.66
CA GLN A 266 -3.17 -0.95 -3.82
C GLN A 266 -3.87 -0.02 -4.81
N ALA A 267 -5.16 -0.22 -5.08
CA ALA A 267 -5.96 0.67 -5.92
C ALA A 267 -6.05 2.08 -5.31
N ALA A 268 -6.25 2.18 -3.99
CA ALA A 268 -6.27 3.46 -3.29
C ALA A 268 -4.91 4.17 -3.35
N GLN A 269 -3.80 3.43 -3.19
CA GLN A 269 -2.45 3.97 -3.33
C GLN A 269 -2.20 4.49 -4.76
N GLN A 270 -2.60 3.74 -5.78
CA GLN A 270 -2.48 4.18 -7.18
C GLN A 270 -3.22 5.49 -7.41
N GLN A 271 -4.47 5.60 -6.94
CA GLN A 271 -5.25 6.84 -7.07
C GLN A 271 -4.55 8.04 -6.39
N VAL A 272 -3.98 7.86 -5.19
CA VAL A 272 -3.23 8.91 -4.51
C VAL A 272 -1.98 9.30 -5.28
N THR A 273 -1.24 8.33 -5.85
CA THR A 273 -0.05 8.63 -6.67
C THR A 273 -0.40 9.39 -7.94
N GLU A 274 -1.52 9.05 -8.60
CA GLU A 274 -2.03 9.78 -9.76
C GLU A 274 -2.41 11.23 -9.38
N GLN A 275 -3.04 11.43 -8.22
CA GLN A 275 -3.36 12.77 -7.74
C GLN A 275 -2.10 13.60 -7.42
N LEU A 276 -1.10 13.00 -6.77
CA LEU A 276 0.16 13.67 -6.46
C LEU A 276 0.92 14.06 -7.73
N THR A 277 0.99 13.18 -8.72
CA THR A 277 1.63 13.47 -10.00
C THR A 277 0.88 14.57 -10.78
N ALA A 278 -0.45 14.56 -10.77
CA ALA A 278 -1.26 15.63 -11.35
C ALA A 278 -1.02 16.98 -10.66
N LEU A 279 -0.97 17.01 -9.33
CA LEU A 279 -0.68 18.22 -8.55
C LEU A 279 0.74 18.74 -8.82
N GLN A 280 1.72 17.85 -8.91
CA GLN A 280 3.10 18.22 -9.22
C GLN A 280 3.20 18.87 -10.61
N ASN A 281 2.48 18.34 -11.60
CA ASN A 281 2.42 18.91 -12.95
C ASN A 281 1.77 20.31 -12.95
N LEU A 282 0.66 20.48 -12.23
CA LEU A 282 0.00 21.79 -12.09
C LEU A 282 0.90 22.82 -11.39
N PHE A 283 1.62 22.41 -10.36
CA PHE A 283 2.56 23.27 -9.67
C PHE A 283 3.74 23.68 -10.57
N GLY A 284 4.21 22.76 -11.43
CA GLY A 284 5.18 23.06 -12.48
C GLY A 284 4.68 24.15 -13.43
N GLN A 285 3.44 24.00 -13.94
CA GLN A 285 2.80 25.00 -14.81
C GLN A 285 2.66 26.36 -14.12
N GLN A 286 2.20 26.40 -12.87
CA GLN A 286 2.09 27.65 -12.11
C GLN A 286 3.43 28.34 -11.87
N LYS A 287 4.52 27.58 -11.69
CA LYS A 287 5.87 28.14 -11.61
C LYS A 287 6.30 28.79 -12.91
N GLU A 288 6.05 28.12 -14.04
CA GLU A 288 6.36 28.68 -15.36
C GLU A 288 5.58 29.97 -15.63
N GLU A 289 4.29 30.01 -15.32
CA GLU A 289 3.47 31.22 -15.43
C GLU A 289 3.99 32.36 -14.55
N ASN A 290 4.37 32.06 -13.30
CA ASN A 290 4.94 33.07 -12.40
C ASN A 290 6.26 33.63 -12.93
N ILE A 291 7.13 32.80 -13.51
CA ILE A 291 8.37 33.26 -14.14
C ILE A 291 8.05 34.18 -15.33
N GLN A 292 7.07 33.83 -16.17
CA GLN A 292 6.65 34.68 -17.29
C GLN A 292 6.09 36.03 -16.80
N LEU A 293 5.31 36.02 -15.72
CA LEU A 293 4.77 37.25 -15.13
C LEU A 293 5.88 38.14 -14.54
N GLN A 294 6.86 37.54 -13.86
CA GLN A 294 8.03 38.27 -13.36
C GLN A 294 8.83 38.92 -14.49
N GLN A 295 9.03 38.21 -15.61
CA GLN A 295 9.68 38.77 -16.79
C GLN A 295 8.91 39.96 -17.36
N ARG A 296 7.58 39.87 -17.46
CA ARG A 296 6.74 41.00 -17.90
C ARG A 296 6.80 42.19 -16.94
N LEU A 297 6.87 41.95 -15.62
CA LEU A 297 7.03 43.03 -14.65
C LEU A 297 8.36 43.75 -14.85
N PHE A 298 9.44 43.02 -15.08
CA PHE A 298 10.76 43.61 -15.37
C PHE A 298 10.74 44.46 -16.65
N GLU A 299 10.08 43.99 -17.71
CA GLU A 299 9.89 44.77 -18.94
C GLU A 299 9.12 46.07 -18.69
N LEU A 300 8.03 46.00 -17.91
CA LEU A 300 7.24 47.17 -17.54
C LEU A 300 8.02 48.19 -16.71
N GLU A 301 8.88 47.72 -15.79
CA GLU A 301 9.77 48.59 -15.02
C GLU A 301 10.78 49.31 -15.93
N GLY A 302 11.35 48.61 -16.92
CA GLY A 302 12.22 49.21 -17.92
C GLY A 302 11.52 50.30 -18.74
N LEU A 303 10.27 50.05 -19.17
CA LEU A 303 9.46 51.06 -19.86
C LEU A 303 9.20 52.29 -18.97
N ARG A 304 8.91 52.09 -17.69
CA ARG A 304 8.71 53.18 -16.73
C ARG A 304 9.96 54.03 -16.54
N GLN A 305 11.15 53.42 -16.53
CA GLN A 305 12.41 54.17 -16.50
C GLN A 305 12.59 55.04 -17.75
N LEU A 306 12.33 54.49 -18.93
CA LEU A 306 12.39 55.23 -20.20
C LEU A 306 11.38 56.39 -20.24
N GLU A 307 10.19 56.22 -19.66
CA GLU A 307 9.22 57.32 -19.51
C GLU A 307 9.77 58.46 -18.64
N LEU A 308 10.41 58.14 -17.51
CA LEU A 308 11.04 59.13 -16.64
C LEU A 308 12.19 59.87 -17.33
N GLU A 309 13.01 59.16 -18.09
CA GLU A 309 14.07 59.76 -18.90
C GLU A 309 13.51 60.67 -19.99
N ASN A 310 12.48 60.23 -20.70
CA ASN A 310 11.78 61.06 -21.68
C ASN A 310 11.22 62.34 -21.05
N GLN A 311 10.61 62.25 -19.86
CA GLN A 311 10.16 63.44 -19.13
C GLN A 311 11.31 64.38 -18.75
N ARG A 312 12.45 63.84 -18.30
CA ARG A 312 13.66 64.63 -18.00
C ARG A 312 14.19 65.33 -19.26
N LEU A 313 14.25 64.63 -20.38
CA LEU A 313 14.67 65.18 -21.68
C LEU A 313 13.72 66.29 -22.14
N GLN A 314 12.41 66.09 -22.04
CA GLN A 314 11.41 67.12 -22.38
C GLN A 314 11.60 68.39 -21.53
N ARG A 315 11.80 68.27 -20.21
CA ARG A 315 12.09 69.42 -19.34
C ARG A 315 13.38 70.12 -19.77
N ARG A 316 14.41 69.36 -20.15
CA ARG A 316 15.69 69.93 -20.63
C ARG A 316 15.52 70.66 -21.95
N ILE A 317 14.76 70.12 -22.89
CA ILE A 317 14.42 70.76 -24.16
C ILE A 317 13.70 72.08 -23.89
N GLN A 318 12.67 72.08 -23.04
CA GLN A 318 11.94 73.32 -22.66
C GLN A 318 12.84 74.38 -22.02
N GLN A 319 13.79 73.98 -21.16
CA GLN A 319 14.77 74.90 -20.59
C GLN A 319 15.68 75.51 -21.66
N LEU A 320 16.14 74.69 -22.62
CA LEU A 320 16.97 75.15 -23.73
C LEU A 320 16.19 76.07 -24.66
N GLU A 321 14.93 75.75 -24.97
CA GLU A 321 14.02 76.61 -25.75
C GLU A 321 13.86 77.98 -25.09
N ARG A 322 13.57 78.02 -23.78
CA ARG A 322 13.53 79.29 -23.02
C ARG A 322 14.85 80.04 -23.02
N ALA A 323 15.99 79.35 -22.88
CA ALA A 323 17.30 79.98 -22.93
C ALA A 323 17.67 80.53 -24.32
N VAL A 324 17.08 79.99 -25.38
CA VAL A 324 17.19 80.53 -26.74
C VAL A 324 16.28 81.74 -26.93
N GLU A 325 15.06 81.71 -26.37
CA GLU A 325 14.10 82.84 -26.37
C GLU A 325 14.55 84.01 -25.48
N GLU A 326 15.25 83.75 -24.37
CA GLU A 326 15.87 84.72 -23.46
C GLU A 326 17.40 84.77 -23.67
N PRO A 327 17.91 85.33 -24.78
CA PRO A 327 19.35 85.46 -24.96
C PRO A 327 19.92 86.34 -23.85
N PRO A 328 21.07 85.99 -23.24
CA PRO A 328 21.71 86.85 -22.26
C PRO A 328 22.00 88.21 -22.93
N ALA A 329 21.54 89.30 -22.31
CA ALA A 329 21.74 90.67 -22.77
C ALA A 329 23.22 90.99 -23.08
N ASN A 330 24.15 90.19 -22.57
CA ASN A 330 25.59 90.40 -22.65
C ASN A 330 26.28 89.68 -23.82
N ARG A 331 25.56 89.00 -24.73
CA ARG A 331 26.16 88.26 -25.87
C ARG A 331 26.10 88.98 -27.22
N ARG A 332 25.31 90.05 -27.36
CA ARG A 332 25.32 90.87 -28.59
C ARG A 332 26.51 91.84 -28.67
N ASP A 333 27.20 92.10 -27.55
CA ASP A 333 28.27 93.12 -27.50
C ASP A 333 29.71 92.56 -27.48
N LYS A 334 29.91 91.26 -27.72
CA LYS A 334 31.27 90.66 -27.74
C LYS A 334 31.55 89.75 -28.94
N LYS A 335 31.10 90.14 -30.13
CA LYS A 335 31.68 89.70 -31.41
C LYS A 335 32.65 90.78 -31.90
N GLY A 336 33.83 90.86 -31.28
CA GLY A 336 34.84 91.86 -31.64
C GLY A 336 36.25 91.56 -31.13
N GLU A 337 36.38 90.85 -30.01
CA GLU A 337 37.70 90.65 -29.38
C GLU A 337 37.89 89.19 -28.96
N ARG A 338 38.22 88.31 -29.91
CA ARG A 338 38.86 87.00 -29.66
C ARG A 338 39.76 86.61 -30.82
N PHE A 339 40.74 87.45 -31.11
CA PHE A 339 41.97 87.03 -31.77
C PHE A 339 43.11 87.66 -30.98
N LYS A 340 44.03 86.82 -30.52
CA LYS A 340 45.17 87.09 -29.61
C LYS A 340 44.85 86.81 -28.13
N GLU A 341 44.92 85.53 -27.79
CA GLU A 341 45.55 84.98 -26.57
C GLU A 341 45.37 83.46 -26.61
N GLN A 342 46.12 82.84 -27.52
CA GLN A 342 46.48 81.43 -27.45
C GLN A 342 48.00 81.41 -27.46
N GLU A 343 48.60 81.29 -26.27
CA GLU A 343 49.92 80.71 -26.07
C GLU A 343 50.16 80.55 -24.57
N ASN A 344 50.66 79.37 -24.19
CA ASN A 344 51.13 78.97 -22.87
C ASN A 344 50.07 78.68 -21.80
N THR A 345 49.80 77.40 -21.55
CA THR A 345 50.41 76.63 -20.44
C THR A 345 49.73 75.25 -20.32
N PHE A 346 50.46 74.18 -20.67
CA PHE A 346 50.23 72.83 -20.14
C PHE A 346 51.20 72.61 -18.96
N PRO A 347 50.79 71.90 -17.91
CA PRO A 347 51.69 70.93 -17.29
C PRO A 347 51.07 69.52 -17.29
N PRO A 348 51.88 68.46 -17.47
CA PRO A 348 51.41 67.07 -17.50
C PRO A 348 51.49 66.44 -16.09
N SER A 349 50.51 65.62 -15.73
CA SER A 349 50.69 64.55 -14.73
C SER A 349 49.87 63.30 -15.13
N PRO A 350 50.44 62.09 -14.98
CA PRO A 350 49.87 60.84 -15.48
C PRO A 350 48.95 60.13 -14.44
N LEU A 351 47.87 59.55 -14.97
CA LEU A 351 47.07 58.35 -14.60
C LEU A 351 47.25 57.70 -13.20
N PRO A 352 46.16 57.22 -12.56
CA PRO A 352 45.59 55.94 -12.98
C PRO A 352 44.06 55.89 -13.09
N PHE A 353 43.58 55.27 -14.16
CA PHE A 353 42.28 54.60 -14.20
C PHE A 353 42.34 53.43 -13.20
N THR A 354 41.59 53.50 -12.12
CA THR A 354 41.15 52.33 -11.36
C THR A 354 39.73 51.99 -11.81
N PRO A 355 39.39 50.71 -12.04
CA PRO A 355 37.98 50.35 -12.14
C PRO A 355 37.34 50.72 -10.81
N GLU A 356 36.25 51.49 -10.83
CA GLU A 356 35.42 51.65 -9.66
C GLU A 356 34.98 50.25 -9.22
N PHE A 357 35.69 49.70 -8.24
CA PHE A 357 35.10 48.71 -7.35
C PHE A 357 33.96 49.46 -6.69
N ILE A 358 32.74 49.23 -7.18
CA ILE A 358 31.54 49.57 -6.46
C ILE A 358 31.63 48.78 -5.16
N ASP A 359 32.06 49.46 -4.10
CA ASP A 359 32.08 48.89 -2.76
C ASP A 359 30.62 48.77 -2.32
N LEU A 360 30.05 47.56 -2.45
CA LEU A 360 28.63 47.28 -2.20
C LEU A 360 28.17 47.74 -0.81
N ARG A 361 29.11 47.92 0.13
CA ARG A 361 28.87 48.46 1.48
C ARG A 361 28.49 49.95 1.48
N SER A 362 28.88 50.71 0.46
CA SER A 362 28.59 52.15 0.36
C SER A 362 27.23 52.47 -0.26
N LEU A 363 26.54 51.48 -0.84
CA LEU A 363 25.19 51.61 -1.40
C LEU A 363 24.08 51.37 -0.36
N ALA A 364 24.41 50.83 0.82
CA ALA A 364 23.48 50.62 1.92
C ALA A 364 23.50 51.85 2.84
N LEU A 365 22.51 52.74 2.71
CA LEU A 365 22.33 53.92 3.57
C LEU A 365 21.93 53.56 5.02
N GLU A 366 21.55 52.31 5.26
CA GLU A 366 21.32 51.73 6.58
C GLU A 366 21.92 50.32 6.59
N PRO A 367 22.55 49.84 7.69
CA PRO A 367 22.88 48.43 7.80
C PRO A 367 21.59 47.66 7.59
N PRO A 368 21.56 46.64 6.71
CA PRO A 368 20.37 45.83 6.58
C PRO A 368 20.03 45.30 7.99
N LEU A 369 18.78 45.52 8.43
CA LEU A 369 18.18 44.87 9.60
C LEU A 369 17.97 43.36 9.31
N GLU A 370 18.89 42.76 8.57
CA GLU A 370 18.89 41.36 8.22
C GLU A 370 19.37 40.59 9.45
N ASN A 371 18.52 39.67 9.88
CA ASN A 371 18.84 38.73 10.93
C ASN A 371 20.13 37.99 10.55
N ALA A 372 21.24 38.28 11.23
CA ALA A 372 22.55 37.73 10.91
C ALA A 372 22.54 36.19 10.86
N GLN A 373 21.62 35.56 11.61
CA GLN A 373 21.41 34.11 11.62
C GLN A 373 20.76 33.62 10.33
N GLU A 374 19.78 34.34 9.77
CA GLU A 374 19.16 34.01 8.49
C GLU A 374 20.16 34.14 7.34
N CYS A 375 21.01 35.17 7.37
CA CYS A 375 22.07 35.33 6.37
C CYS A 375 23.10 34.20 6.44
N LEU A 376 23.50 33.78 7.65
CA LEU A 376 24.38 32.62 7.82
C LEU A 376 23.72 31.33 7.35
N ARG A 377 22.42 31.12 7.65
CA ARG A 377 21.66 29.97 7.19
C ARG A 377 21.57 29.90 5.66
N LEU A 378 21.19 31.00 5.02
CA LEU A 378 21.09 31.10 3.56
C LEU A 378 22.46 30.92 2.89
N MET A 379 23.53 31.45 3.49
CA MET A 379 24.89 31.24 3.01
C MET A 379 25.31 29.76 3.14
N GLY A 380 24.99 29.09 4.24
CA GLY A 380 25.23 27.65 4.41
C GLY A 380 24.47 26.80 3.39
N ILE A 381 23.21 27.14 3.10
CA ILE A 381 22.39 26.48 2.07
C ILE A 381 22.97 26.71 0.67
N ALA A 382 23.35 27.94 0.34
CA ALA A 382 23.97 28.26 -0.95
C ALA A 382 25.30 27.54 -1.13
N LEU A 383 26.14 27.50 -0.09
CA LEU A 383 27.43 26.81 -0.10
C LEU A 383 27.27 25.30 -0.24
N GLY A 384 26.29 24.67 0.40
CA GLY A 384 26.07 23.23 0.26
C GLY A 384 25.52 22.83 -1.11
N ASN A 385 24.66 23.68 -1.71
CA ASN A 385 24.19 23.50 -3.09
C ASN A 385 25.34 23.66 -4.10
N LEU A 386 26.19 24.67 -3.92
CA LEU A 386 27.37 24.90 -4.75
C LEU A 386 28.40 23.78 -4.57
N ALA A 387 28.64 23.34 -3.34
CA ALA A 387 29.53 22.23 -3.02
C ALA A 387 29.10 20.93 -3.73
N SER A 388 27.80 20.67 -3.78
CA SER A 388 27.22 19.51 -4.47
C SER A 388 27.31 19.65 -5.99
N ALA A 389 27.06 20.84 -6.53
CA ALA A 389 27.14 21.11 -7.97
C ALA A 389 28.58 21.08 -8.52
N MET A 390 29.56 21.48 -7.70
CA MET A 390 30.96 21.62 -8.10
C MET A 390 31.89 20.54 -7.53
N ASN A 391 31.37 19.55 -6.79
CA ASN A 391 32.14 18.55 -6.05
C ASN A 391 33.28 19.16 -5.21
N ASN A 392 33.01 20.32 -4.57
CA ASN A 392 34.02 21.06 -3.81
C ASN A 392 33.96 20.69 -2.32
N THR A 393 34.95 19.95 -1.85
CA THR A 393 35.05 19.47 -0.47
C THR A 393 35.28 20.59 0.56
N GLN A 394 35.93 21.69 0.17
CA GLN A 394 36.13 22.85 1.06
C GLN A 394 34.83 23.63 1.26
N ALA A 395 34.06 23.83 0.19
CA ALA A 395 32.74 24.44 0.27
C ALA A 395 31.77 23.57 1.08
N LEU A 396 31.91 22.24 0.97
CA LEU A 396 31.13 21.27 1.74
C LEU A 396 31.46 21.36 3.24
N GLN A 397 32.73 21.41 3.61
CA GLN A 397 33.17 21.61 5.00
C GLN A 397 32.69 22.96 5.56
N ALA A 398 32.77 24.03 4.78
CA ALA A 398 32.26 25.34 5.18
C ALA A 398 30.73 25.32 5.41
N ALA A 399 29.97 24.68 4.51
CA ALA A 399 28.53 24.52 4.66
C ALA A 399 28.16 23.69 5.89
N ALA A 400 28.88 22.59 6.14
CA ALA A 400 28.69 21.73 7.30
C ALA A 400 28.90 22.48 8.62
N LEU A 401 29.97 23.28 8.71
CA LEU A 401 30.27 24.12 9.87
C LEU A 401 29.20 25.19 10.12
N ILE A 402 28.72 25.84 9.06
CA ILE A 402 27.70 26.90 9.17
C ILE A 402 26.33 26.33 9.56
N LEU A 403 25.97 25.15 9.05
CA LEU A 403 24.66 24.51 9.29
C LEU A 403 24.63 23.59 10.52
N GLY A 404 25.78 23.37 11.17
CA GLY A 404 25.90 22.46 12.31
C GLY A 404 25.66 20.99 11.96
N SER A 405 26.12 20.55 10.78
CA SER A 405 25.92 19.18 10.27
C SER A 405 27.25 18.50 9.94
N GLU A 406 27.23 17.21 9.66
CA GLU A 406 28.41 16.50 9.18
C GLU A 406 28.78 16.95 7.76
N PRO A 407 30.07 16.95 7.39
CA PRO A 407 30.53 17.29 6.04
C PRO A 407 30.28 16.14 5.07
N THR A 408 29.02 15.71 4.94
CA THR A 408 28.54 14.78 3.92
C THR A 408 27.39 15.41 3.14
N PRO A 409 27.29 15.17 1.81
CA PRO A 409 26.20 15.72 1.01
C PRO A 409 24.80 15.36 1.55
N SER A 410 24.64 14.14 2.07
CA SER A 410 23.38 13.65 2.64
C SER A 410 23.02 14.33 3.95
N ALA A 411 23.97 14.52 4.87
CA ALA A 411 23.70 15.19 6.15
C ALA A 411 23.40 16.68 5.94
N ILE A 412 24.08 17.32 5.00
CA ILE A 412 23.82 18.71 4.63
C ILE A 412 22.44 18.83 3.98
N ALA A 413 22.08 17.98 3.02
CA ALA A 413 20.76 18.01 2.38
C ALA A 413 19.63 17.81 3.39
N TYR A 414 19.75 16.82 4.28
CA TYR A 414 18.80 16.59 5.36
C TYR A 414 18.68 17.80 6.30
N ARG A 415 19.81 18.41 6.67
CA ARG A 415 19.82 19.62 7.51
C ARG A 415 19.20 20.82 6.80
N MET A 416 19.40 20.96 5.49
CA MET A 416 18.75 22.01 4.70
C MET A 416 17.23 21.84 4.67
N GLU A 417 16.73 20.62 4.51
CA GLU A 417 15.29 20.33 4.54
C GLU A 417 14.68 20.69 5.90
N GLN A 418 15.32 20.33 7.00
CA GLN A 418 14.87 20.72 8.35
C GLN A 418 14.80 22.24 8.52
N LEU A 419 15.83 22.95 8.06
CA LEU A 419 15.92 24.40 8.20
C LEU A 419 14.93 25.19 7.33
N GLN A 420 14.30 24.56 6.32
CA GLN A 420 13.21 25.18 5.55
C GLN A 420 11.93 25.35 6.37
N PHE A 421 11.75 24.57 7.44
CA PHE A 421 10.57 24.65 8.29
C PHE A 421 10.67 25.73 9.38
N VAL A 422 11.84 26.33 9.59
CA VAL A 422 12.05 27.35 10.65
C VAL A 422 11.12 28.56 10.50
N PRO A 423 10.94 29.18 9.32
CA PRO A 423 10.01 30.31 9.17
C PRO A 423 8.55 29.94 9.49
N GLN A 424 8.15 28.72 9.15
CA GLN A 424 6.83 28.19 9.45
C GLN A 424 6.65 27.96 10.95
N ALA A 425 7.63 27.31 11.60
CA ALA A 425 7.65 27.07 13.03
C ALA A 425 7.56 28.39 13.83
N VAL A 426 8.36 29.40 13.46
CA VAL A 426 8.33 30.72 14.12
C VAL A 426 6.98 31.41 13.92
N SER A 427 6.39 31.32 12.72
CA SER A 427 5.07 31.90 12.45
C SER A 427 3.98 31.25 13.30
N GLU A 428 3.94 29.93 13.37
CA GLU A 428 2.94 29.17 14.13
C GLU A 428 3.09 29.39 15.64
N ILE A 429 4.33 29.38 16.15
CA ILE A 429 4.62 29.68 17.56
C ILE A 429 4.17 31.10 17.90
N ARG A 430 4.49 32.11 17.07
CA ARG A 430 4.04 33.49 17.27
C ARG A 430 2.52 33.63 17.24
N GLN A 431 1.85 32.88 16.38
CA GLN A 431 0.39 32.89 16.30
C GLN A 431 -0.25 32.37 17.58
N VAL A 432 0.30 31.30 18.16
CA VAL A 432 -0.15 30.77 19.45
C VAL A 432 0.10 31.77 20.57
N LEU A 433 1.31 32.34 20.64
CA LEU A 433 1.66 33.31 21.68
C LEU A 433 0.86 34.63 21.61
N ARG A 434 0.40 35.03 20.41
CA ARG A 434 -0.47 36.20 20.22
C ARG A 434 -1.92 35.95 20.63
N THR A 435 -2.32 34.70 20.85
CA THR A 435 -3.70 34.37 21.23
C THR A 435 -3.92 34.76 22.70
N PRO A 436 -4.87 35.66 23.01
CA PRO A 436 -5.11 36.07 24.38
C PRO A 436 -5.58 34.89 25.22
N GLY A 437 -4.89 34.62 26.33
CA GLY A 437 -5.16 33.46 27.19
C GLY A 437 -4.53 32.14 26.75
N CYS A 438 -3.47 32.20 25.91
CA CYS A 438 -2.62 31.06 25.56
C CYS A 438 -2.26 30.23 26.81
N ARG A 439 -2.47 28.92 26.74
CA ARG A 439 -2.02 27.96 27.76
C ARG A 439 -0.74 27.29 27.31
N TRP A 440 0.06 26.82 28.26
CA TRP A 440 1.26 26.02 27.99
C TRP A 440 1.01 24.87 27.02
N ILE A 441 -0.14 24.19 27.14
CA ILE A 441 -0.50 23.07 26.26
C ILE A 441 -0.66 23.50 24.80
N ASP A 442 -1.16 24.70 24.54
CA ASP A 442 -1.37 25.21 23.18
C ASP A 442 -0.01 25.47 22.52
N PHE A 443 0.92 26.08 23.25
CA PHE A 443 2.31 26.27 22.81
C PHE A 443 3.04 24.93 22.62
N TRP A 444 2.96 24.06 23.62
CA TRP A 444 3.64 22.76 23.63
C TRP A 444 3.19 21.88 22.45
N SER A 445 1.91 21.90 22.10
CA SER A 445 1.36 21.14 20.97
C SER A 445 1.97 21.51 19.62
N VAL A 446 2.35 22.79 19.44
CA VAL A 446 3.02 23.30 18.24
C VAL A 446 4.53 23.07 18.34
N ALA A 447 5.13 23.33 19.50
CA ALA A 447 6.56 23.14 19.72
C ALA A 447 7.00 21.67 19.53
N GLN A 448 6.15 20.71 19.90
CA GLN A 448 6.42 19.28 19.70
C GLN A 448 6.58 18.89 18.23
N GLN A 449 5.91 19.58 17.30
CA GLN A 449 6.02 19.32 15.86
C GLN A 449 7.38 19.75 15.29
N TYR A 450 8.06 20.68 15.98
CA TYR A 450 9.30 21.28 15.55
C TYR A 450 10.48 20.97 16.48
N GLU A 451 10.37 19.94 17.33
CA GLU A 451 11.38 19.62 18.35
C GLU A 451 12.80 19.47 17.77
N VAL A 452 12.91 18.88 16.58
CA VAL A 452 14.16 18.65 15.86
C VAL A 452 14.89 19.97 15.49
N ILE A 453 14.16 21.07 15.33
CA ILE A 453 14.68 22.40 14.98
C ILE A 453 14.54 23.40 16.14
N LYS A 454 14.38 22.91 17.37
CA LYS A 454 14.19 23.74 18.57
C LYS A 454 15.24 24.83 18.73
N SER A 455 16.52 24.49 18.61
CA SER A 455 17.60 25.48 18.72
C SER A 455 17.52 26.57 17.65
N ASP A 456 17.00 26.25 16.47
CA ASP A 456 17.04 27.12 15.31
C ASP A 456 15.89 28.14 15.34
N TYR A 457 14.67 27.71 15.64
CA TYR A 457 13.55 28.66 15.77
C TYR A 457 13.63 29.46 17.08
N TRP A 458 14.20 28.89 18.15
CA TRP A 458 14.35 29.61 19.43
C TRP A 458 15.30 30.80 19.32
N ALA A 459 16.25 30.75 18.39
CA ALA A 459 17.16 31.84 18.10
C ALA A 459 16.47 33.01 17.35
N GLU A 460 15.36 32.75 16.65
CA GLU A 460 14.55 33.75 15.92
C GLU A 460 13.40 34.35 16.76
N LEU A 461 13.14 33.81 17.96
CA LEU A 461 12.15 34.34 18.90
C LEU A 461 12.70 35.56 19.65
N SER A 462 11.83 36.53 19.95
CA SER A 462 12.23 37.70 20.73
C SER A 462 12.46 37.35 22.20
N THR A 463 13.18 38.22 22.92
CA THR A 463 13.36 38.08 24.37
C THR A 463 12.03 38.15 25.13
N GLU A 464 11.04 38.87 24.59
CA GLU A 464 9.69 38.95 25.16
C GLU A 464 8.92 37.64 24.94
N GLU A 465 9.00 37.08 23.73
CA GLU A 465 8.36 35.80 23.38
C GLU A 465 8.92 34.65 24.22
N THR A 466 10.23 34.61 24.43
CA THR A 466 10.89 33.59 25.27
C THR A 466 10.56 33.73 26.76
N GLN A 467 10.40 34.96 27.26
CA GLN A 467 9.92 35.21 28.63
C GLN A 467 8.46 34.79 28.82
N LEU A 468 7.60 35.03 27.82
CA LEU A 468 6.20 34.56 27.85
C LEU A 468 6.13 33.03 27.87
N ILE A 469 6.95 32.35 27.06
CA ILE A 469 7.02 30.89 27.08
C ILE A 469 7.46 30.37 28.46
N ALA A 470 8.49 30.98 29.06
CA ALA A 470 8.95 30.60 30.41
C ALA A 470 7.88 30.83 31.49
N ALA A 471 7.13 31.94 31.42
CA ALA A 471 6.04 32.21 32.34
C ALA A 471 4.85 31.24 32.17
N LEU A 472 4.58 30.79 30.94
CA LEU A 472 3.57 29.76 30.67
C LEU A 472 3.99 28.40 31.23
N GLU A 473 5.27 28.05 31.14
CA GLU A 473 5.85 26.84 31.72
C GLU A 473 5.73 26.84 33.25
N GLU A 474 6.10 27.95 33.89
CA GLU A 474 6.00 28.14 35.34
C GLU A 474 4.54 28.06 35.82
N ALA A 475 3.61 28.73 35.12
CA ALA A 475 2.18 28.68 35.41
C ALA A 475 1.54 27.29 35.22
N ALA A 476 2.14 26.43 34.39
CA ALA A 476 1.71 25.03 34.22
C ALA A 476 2.31 24.08 35.27
N THR A 477 3.40 24.49 35.92
CA THR A 477 4.14 23.67 36.89
C THR A 477 3.67 23.92 38.34
N GLU A 478 3.00 25.06 38.61
CA GLU A 478 2.36 25.29 39.90
C GLU A 478 1.01 24.54 40.03
N PRO A 479 0.83 23.68 41.07
CA PRO A 479 -0.44 23.03 41.32
C PRO A 479 -1.48 24.06 41.80
N HIS A 480 -2.67 24.00 41.21
CA HIS A 480 -3.89 24.70 41.64
C HIS A 480 -4.06 24.60 43.17
N THR A 481 -3.70 25.66 43.88
CA THR A 481 -4.36 26.00 45.14
C THR A 481 -5.53 26.91 44.77
N ASP A 482 -6.70 26.30 44.65
CA ASP A 482 -7.98 26.99 44.61
C ASP A 482 -8.10 27.86 45.88
N GLU A 483 -7.86 29.16 45.74
CA GLU A 483 -8.50 30.27 46.46
C GLU A 483 -7.70 31.56 46.25
N LEU A 484 -7.77 32.21 45.08
CA LEU A 484 -7.69 33.68 44.94
C LEU A 484 -7.84 34.21 43.48
N VAL A 485 -8.63 33.54 42.63
CA VAL A 485 -9.01 34.11 41.33
C VAL A 485 -10.34 34.85 41.45
N THR A 486 -10.34 35.99 42.13
CA THR A 486 -11.36 37.04 41.91
C THR A 486 -10.87 38.47 42.18
N GLN A 487 -9.55 38.72 42.32
CA GLN A 487 -9.06 40.08 42.57
C GLN A 487 -7.85 40.55 41.75
N LYS A 488 -7.26 39.74 40.88
CA LYS A 488 -6.08 40.14 40.06
C LYS A 488 -6.34 40.33 38.56
N ALA A 489 -7.60 40.53 38.16
CA ALA A 489 -7.94 40.92 36.78
C ALA A 489 -8.29 42.42 36.63
N GLN A 490 -8.05 43.26 37.64
CA GLN A 490 -8.40 44.69 37.62
C GLN A 490 -7.31 45.61 38.18
N VAL A 491 -6.03 45.32 37.98
CA VAL A 491 -4.94 46.31 38.08
C VAL A 491 -3.88 45.77 37.13
N ILE A 492 -3.80 46.21 35.88
CA ILE A 492 -2.85 47.25 35.45
C ILE A 492 -3.42 47.83 34.15
N THR A 493 -4.23 48.87 34.30
CA THR A 493 -4.28 49.98 33.35
C THR A 493 -3.90 51.20 34.18
N ASN A 494 -2.81 51.86 33.78
CA ASN A 494 -2.34 53.21 34.16
C ASN A 494 -1.13 53.31 35.12
N PHE A 495 -0.25 54.25 34.73
CA PHE A 495 0.87 54.90 35.43
C PHE A 495 2.15 54.07 35.61
N GLU A 496 3.28 54.37 34.95
CA GLU A 496 4.04 55.64 34.80
C GLU A 496 4.61 56.15 36.14
N GLU A 497 5.95 56.31 36.14
CA GLU A 497 6.82 57.03 37.10
C GLU A 497 7.47 56.33 38.33
N VAL A 498 8.81 56.21 38.23
CA VAL A 498 9.85 56.73 39.17
C VAL A 498 10.26 55.89 40.41
N SER A 499 11.50 55.39 40.34
CA SER A 499 12.64 55.51 41.31
C SER A 499 12.46 54.98 42.76
N THR A 500 13.38 54.31 43.46
CA THR A 500 14.85 54.42 43.63
C THR A 500 15.40 53.14 44.30
N GLU A 501 16.70 52.89 44.14
CA GLU A 501 17.60 51.84 44.70
C GLU A 501 17.66 51.71 46.27
N PRO A 502 18.65 50.99 46.88
CA PRO A 502 18.73 49.56 47.23
C PRO A 502 18.97 49.38 48.78
N PRO A 503 19.35 48.21 49.37
CA PRO A 503 20.78 47.79 49.43
C PRO A 503 21.14 46.27 49.64
N THR A 504 22.30 45.91 49.08
CA THR A 504 23.45 45.08 49.49
C THR A 504 23.43 43.76 50.33
N ASP A 505 24.36 42.88 49.89
CA ASP A 505 25.30 41.95 50.58
C ASP A 505 24.92 40.47 50.90
N GLU A 506 25.33 39.57 49.98
CA GLU A 506 26.29 38.42 50.10
C GLU A 506 26.47 37.59 51.42
N PRO A 507 27.07 36.37 51.40
CA PRO A 507 26.80 35.14 50.65
C PRO A 507 26.93 33.88 51.57
N THR A 508 27.19 32.69 51.00
CA THR A 508 27.72 31.42 51.59
C THR A 508 26.75 30.29 52.01
N THR A 509 26.71 29.28 51.14
CA THR A 509 27.11 27.87 51.37
C THR A 509 26.33 27.02 52.36
N HIS A 510 25.45 26.16 51.84
CA HIS A 510 25.43 24.72 52.14
C HIS A 510 24.83 23.96 50.95
N GLN A 511 25.69 23.64 49.99
CA GLN A 511 25.50 22.44 49.17
C GLN A 511 25.84 21.21 50.02
N THR A 512 25.39 20.06 49.53
CA THR A 512 25.56 18.68 50.02
C THR A 512 24.47 18.22 50.98
N GLU A 513 23.73 17.18 50.55
CA GLU A 513 22.76 16.35 51.32
C GLU A 513 21.25 16.51 51.04
N VAL A 514 20.77 16.86 49.82
CA VAL A 514 19.39 16.45 49.43
C VAL A 514 19.21 16.22 47.90
N THR A 515 20.24 15.80 47.18
CA THR A 515 20.16 15.47 45.74
C THR A 515 20.54 14.02 45.45
N THR A 516 19.91 13.10 46.18
CA THR A 516 20.04 11.65 45.92
C THR A 516 18.73 10.86 46.11
N LEU A 517 17.56 11.51 46.17
CA LEU A 517 16.29 10.77 46.33
C LEU A 517 15.10 11.25 45.47
N ILE A 518 15.32 12.06 44.42
CA ILE A 518 14.23 12.44 43.49
C ILE A 518 14.56 12.11 42.02
N GLU A 519 15.78 11.66 41.70
CA GLU A 519 16.23 11.42 40.33
C GLU A 519 16.16 9.94 39.88
N GLU A 520 15.20 9.16 40.38
CA GLU A 520 14.95 7.76 39.96
C GLU A 520 13.45 7.42 39.85
N ALA A 521 12.60 8.33 39.35
CA ALA A 521 11.17 8.03 39.17
C ALA A 521 10.57 8.40 37.81
N SER A 522 11.35 8.77 36.79
CA SER A 522 10.76 9.14 35.49
C SER A 522 11.64 8.87 34.29
N THR A 523 11.96 7.59 34.07
CA THR A 523 12.47 7.09 32.77
C THR A 523 11.82 5.76 32.39
N GLU A 524 10.50 5.66 32.57
CA GLU A 524 9.70 4.64 31.88
C GLU A 524 8.58 5.35 31.09
N PRO A 525 8.38 5.02 29.80
CA PRO A 525 7.27 5.58 29.03
C PRO A 525 5.96 5.26 29.76
N PRO A 526 4.95 6.17 29.71
CA PRO A 526 3.66 5.92 30.36
C PRO A 526 3.11 4.59 29.85
N SER A 527 3.02 3.60 30.74
CA SER A 527 2.55 2.27 30.40
C SER A 527 1.03 2.22 30.55
N ILE A 528 0.37 1.61 29.58
CA ILE A 528 -1.08 1.42 29.62
C ILE A 528 -1.38 0.44 30.76
N GLY A 529 -2.12 0.90 31.77
CA GLY A 529 -2.50 0.10 32.94
C GLY A 529 -3.94 0.35 33.37
N PHE A 530 -4.36 -0.30 34.46
CA PHE A 530 -5.70 -0.15 35.03
C PHE A 530 -6.10 1.33 35.19
N GLY A 531 -7.30 1.70 34.73
CA GLY A 531 -7.81 3.08 34.75
C GLY A 531 -7.31 3.99 33.61
N SER A 532 -6.44 3.50 32.72
CA SER A 532 -5.98 4.27 31.56
C SER A 532 -7.10 4.47 30.53
N ILE A 533 -7.19 5.68 29.97
CA ILE A 533 -8.11 5.98 28.87
C ILE A 533 -7.38 5.70 27.55
N VAL A 534 -7.93 4.77 26.78
CA VAL A 534 -7.29 4.21 25.59
C VAL A 534 -8.17 4.32 24.35
N ALA A 535 -7.51 4.34 23.20
CA ALA A 535 -8.06 4.18 21.85
C ALA A 535 -7.29 3.05 21.16
N TYR A 536 -7.85 2.52 20.07
CA TYR A 536 -7.10 1.59 19.22
C TYR A 536 -5.93 2.31 18.54
N ALA A 537 -4.79 1.64 18.39
CA ALA A 537 -3.58 2.22 17.81
C ALA A 537 -3.64 2.34 16.28
N ASP A 538 -4.33 1.40 15.61
CA ASP A 538 -4.47 1.41 14.15
C ASP A 538 -5.48 2.48 13.66
N PRO A 539 -5.05 3.47 12.85
CA PRO A 539 -5.91 4.53 12.32
C PRO A 539 -7.07 4.05 11.43
N TYR A 540 -6.99 2.82 10.90
CA TYR A 540 -8.04 2.26 10.06
C TYR A 540 -9.07 1.44 10.83
N TYR A 541 -8.85 1.21 12.13
CA TYR A 541 -9.77 0.44 12.95
C TYR A 541 -10.92 1.31 13.48
N THR A 542 -12.12 0.74 13.58
CA THR A 542 -13.34 1.48 13.98
C THR A 542 -13.25 2.06 15.39
N LEU A 543 -12.42 1.47 16.26
CA LEU A 543 -12.18 1.91 17.63
C LEU A 543 -11.03 2.93 17.77
N TYR A 544 -10.45 3.41 16.66
CA TYR A 544 -9.38 4.40 16.66
C TYR A 544 -9.78 5.76 17.27
N ASN A 545 -11.04 6.16 17.04
CA ASN A 545 -11.62 7.37 17.62
C ASN A 545 -12.50 7.08 18.85
N ALA A 546 -12.71 5.80 19.19
CA ALA A 546 -13.54 5.43 20.32
C ALA A 546 -12.77 5.64 21.62
N ARG A 547 -13.46 6.13 22.64
CA ARG A 547 -12.93 6.23 24.01
C ARG A 547 -13.18 4.92 24.74
N GLY A 548 -12.12 4.32 25.27
CA GLY A 548 -12.17 3.13 26.11
C GLY A 548 -11.44 3.35 27.43
N GLU A 549 -11.81 2.60 28.45
CA GLU A 549 -11.19 2.63 29.77
C GLU A 549 -10.71 1.22 30.12
N VAL A 550 -9.46 1.10 30.58
CA VAL A 550 -8.91 -0.19 31.01
C VAL A 550 -9.51 -0.56 32.37
N VAL A 551 -10.29 -1.64 32.41
CA VAL A 551 -10.98 -2.14 33.60
C VAL A 551 -10.21 -3.26 34.28
N GLU A 552 -9.29 -3.93 33.59
CA GLU A 552 -8.42 -4.94 34.19
C GLU A 552 -7.07 -4.97 33.47
N ASP A 553 -5.98 -5.09 34.22
CA ASP A 553 -4.63 -5.22 33.68
C ASP A 553 -4.12 -6.64 33.95
N LEU A 554 -3.84 -7.38 32.87
CA LEU A 554 -3.35 -8.75 32.89
C LEU A 554 -1.85 -8.84 32.54
N GLY A 555 -1.11 -7.73 32.60
CA GLY A 555 0.32 -7.67 32.32
C GLY A 555 0.61 -7.20 30.90
N GLU A 556 0.69 -8.10 29.92
CA GLU A 556 0.88 -7.75 28.50
C GLU A 556 -0.45 -7.42 27.80
N GLU A 557 -1.55 -7.86 28.40
CA GLU A 557 -2.90 -7.71 27.90
C GLU A 557 -3.76 -6.92 28.89
N VAL A 558 -4.75 -6.21 28.36
CA VAL A 558 -5.66 -5.37 29.13
C VAL A 558 -7.09 -5.60 28.68
N ILE A 559 -8.01 -5.51 29.63
CA ILE A 559 -9.44 -5.58 29.36
C ILE A 559 -9.97 -4.16 29.30
N VAL A 560 -10.49 -3.76 28.13
CA VAL A 560 -11.00 -2.42 27.88
C VAL A 560 -12.53 -2.44 27.84
N ALA A 561 -13.15 -1.52 28.58
CA ALA A 561 -14.55 -1.18 28.43
C ALA A 561 -14.68 0.06 27.54
N TRP A 562 -15.34 -0.10 26.39
CA TRP A 562 -15.55 1.00 25.47
C TRP A 562 -16.80 1.81 25.80
N ASP A 563 -16.70 3.14 25.75
CA ASP A 563 -17.81 4.04 26.13
C ASP A 563 -19.05 3.86 25.26
N HIS A 564 -18.87 3.65 23.95
CA HIS A 564 -19.96 3.46 23.00
C HIS A 564 -20.68 2.10 23.15
N TRP A 565 -20.22 1.23 24.05
CA TRP A 565 -20.87 -0.04 24.43
C TRP A 565 -21.45 -0.04 25.84
N LYS A 566 -21.38 1.08 26.59
CA LYS A 566 -21.93 1.18 27.96
C LYS A 566 -23.44 0.90 28.02
N ASP A 567 -24.19 1.21 26.95
CA ASP A 567 -25.65 1.04 26.90
C ASP A 567 -26.11 -0.37 26.46
N GLN A 568 -25.21 -1.23 25.96
CA GLN A 568 -25.57 -2.53 25.36
C GLN A 568 -25.29 -3.76 26.26
N GLY A 569 -25.02 -3.55 27.55
CA GLY A 569 -24.75 -4.63 28.49
C GLY A 569 -23.33 -5.18 28.33
N LYS A 570 -22.40 -4.60 29.12
CA LYS A 570 -21.01 -5.02 29.41
C LYS A 570 -20.39 -6.02 28.41
N LYS A 571 -19.89 -5.51 27.29
CA LYS A 571 -18.85 -6.20 26.50
C LYS A 571 -17.52 -5.51 26.78
N THR A 572 -16.86 -5.94 27.84
CA THR A 572 -15.42 -5.74 27.96
C THR A 572 -14.73 -6.62 26.93
N SER A 573 -13.67 -6.12 26.29
CA SER A 573 -12.90 -6.88 25.29
C SER A 573 -11.42 -6.85 25.66
N ARG A 574 -10.73 -7.95 25.38
CA ARG A 574 -9.32 -8.16 25.73
C ARG A 574 -8.46 -7.74 24.55
N TYR A 575 -7.41 -6.97 24.84
CA TYR A 575 -6.48 -6.39 23.85
C TYR A 575 -5.06 -6.47 24.38
N PHE A 576 -4.07 -6.54 23.49
CA PHE A 576 -2.68 -6.36 23.89
C PHE A 576 -2.36 -4.88 24.09
N LYS A 577 -1.43 -4.56 25.02
CA LYS A 577 -1.05 -3.16 25.29
C LYS A 577 -0.46 -2.44 24.07
N ASN A 578 0.15 -3.16 23.15
CA ASN A 578 0.70 -2.63 21.89
C ASN A 578 -0.37 -2.35 20.81
N GLU A 579 -1.57 -2.89 20.93
CA GLU A 579 -2.70 -2.62 20.03
C GLU A 579 -3.45 -1.33 20.41
N LEU A 580 -3.11 -0.76 21.56
CA LEU A 580 -3.78 0.38 22.15
C LEU A 580 -2.83 1.57 22.24
N ARG A 581 -3.42 2.76 22.22
CA ARG A 581 -2.74 4.04 22.48
C ARG A 581 -3.55 4.84 23.50
N PHE A 582 -2.93 5.80 24.17
CA PHE A 582 -3.70 6.74 25.00
C PHE A 582 -4.68 7.54 24.14
N TRP A 583 -5.92 7.67 24.62
CA TRP A 583 -6.95 8.42 23.93
C TRP A 583 -6.60 9.92 23.95
N GLN A 584 -6.30 10.47 22.78
CA GLN A 584 -6.09 11.91 22.59
C GLN A 584 -7.46 12.51 22.26
N GLY A 585 -8.06 13.21 23.23
CA GLY A 585 -9.39 13.78 23.07
C GLY A 585 -9.46 14.75 21.90
N LYS A 586 -10.42 14.55 20.99
CA LYS A 586 -10.77 15.58 20.00
C LYS A 586 -11.50 16.71 20.71
N ASN A 587 -10.83 17.86 20.85
CA ASN A 587 -11.51 19.14 20.76
C ASN A 587 -12.08 19.23 19.33
N ASN A 588 -13.37 18.92 19.18
CA ASN A 588 -14.15 19.31 18.01
C ASN A 588 -14.65 20.74 18.19
#